data_AF-A0A5M6C2N1-F1
#
_entry.id   AF-A0A5M6C2N1-F1
#
_cell.length_a   1.000
_cell.length_b   1.000
_cell.length_c   1.000
_cell.angle_alpha   90.00
_cell.angle_beta   90.00
_cell.angle_gamma   90.00
#
_symmetry.space_group_name_H-M   'P 1'
#
loop_
_entity.id
_entity.type
_entity.pdbx_description
1 polymer ?
#
loop_
_entity_poly.entity_id
_entity_poly.type
_entity_poly.pdbx_seq_one_letter_code
_entity_poly.pdbx_strand_id
1 'polypeptide(L)'
;MPKQNPQASLNHTLVAMPTREQSDRAEALLSLSISLVDSAVDILRDHIQSDDQLIQASLLMPGGTLGKHFRHVIESFRAFLLPLYPSSSSTSEINYDAILPSARKPIARSVKACQVAMESVRDDLIAWGDLCRSRSLSSGSASEVASGVAGQVGVSREQGGLASEMDKQVKVLAITPTRQEMGSTVGRELWYCSLHAIHHFSMLRTIAVHELGLELPVEFGTAPSTLLYRGLSWKPPTEKETGVKSKL
;
A
#
# COMPACT_ATOMS: atom_id res chain seq x y z
N MET A 1 9.49 3.38 -40.08
CA MET A 1 10.01 2.97 -38.75
C MET A 1 9.21 3.71 -37.70
N PRO A 2 8.49 3.03 -36.78
CA PRO A 2 7.71 3.75 -35.78
C PRO A 2 8.66 4.31 -34.72
N LYS A 3 8.49 5.59 -34.41
CA LYS A 3 9.23 6.32 -33.37
C LYS A 3 8.90 5.71 -32.01
N GLN A 4 9.91 5.24 -31.29
CA GLN A 4 9.78 4.80 -29.91
C GLN A 4 9.46 6.01 -29.02
N ASN A 5 8.36 5.92 -28.28
CA ASN A 5 7.97 6.90 -27.27
C ASN A 5 8.84 6.64 -26.01
N PRO A 6 9.54 7.64 -25.44
CA PRO A 6 10.53 7.40 -24.39
C PRO A 6 9.97 7.25 -22.96
N GLN A 7 8.65 7.14 -22.79
CA GLN A 7 8.05 6.85 -21.48
C GLN A 7 7.78 5.35 -21.31
N ALA A 8 8.54 4.74 -20.39
CA ALA A 8 8.22 3.53 -19.65
C ALA A 8 7.86 2.26 -20.47
N SER A 9 8.87 1.62 -21.08
CA SER A 9 8.75 0.20 -21.42
C SER A 9 9.29 -0.64 -20.27
N LEU A 10 8.40 -1.23 -19.48
CA LEU A 10 8.50 -2.51 -18.73
C LEU A 10 7.08 -2.72 -18.14
N ASN A 11 6.47 -3.90 -18.32
CA ASN A 11 5.07 -4.22 -17.96
C ASN A 11 4.67 -3.66 -16.58
N HIS A 12 3.97 -2.53 -16.57
CA HIS A 12 3.62 -1.72 -15.40
C HIS A 12 2.32 -2.19 -14.72
N THR A 13 1.84 -3.38 -15.05
CA THR A 13 0.47 -3.77 -14.72
C THR A 13 0.25 -4.00 -13.22
N LEU A 14 1.29 -4.33 -12.44
CA LEU A 14 1.08 -4.64 -11.02
C LEU A 14 1.39 -3.50 -10.05
N VAL A 15 2.39 -2.65 -10.27
CA VAL A 15 2.67 -1.53 -9.35
C VAL A 15 3.10 -0.30 -10.14
N ALA A 16 2.17 0.63 -10.37
CA ALA A 16 2.48 1.92 -10.93
C ALA A 16 3.29 2.73 -9.90
N MET A 17 4.58 2.90 -10.16
CA MET A 17 5.47 3.62 -9.26
C MET A 17 5.36 5.14 -9.48
N PRO A 18 5.28 5.96 -8.43
CA PRO A 18 5.45 7.41 -8.53
C PRO A 18 6.71 7.75 -9.32
N THR A 19 6.59 8.69 -10.27
CA THR A 19 7.73 9.11 -11.07
C THR A 19 8.61 10.06 -10.28
N ARG A 20 9.89 10.17 -10.66
CA ARG A 20 10.81 11.18 -10.08
C ARG A 20 10.34 12.62 -10.33
N GLU A 21 9.42 12.81 -11.27
CA GLU A 21 8.85 14.11 -11.65
C GLU A 21 7.64 14.50 -10.77
N GLN A 22 7.07 13.57 -9.99
CA GLN A 22 5.99 13.88 -9.07
C GLN A 22 6.53 14.70 -7.89
N SER A 23 6.38 16.03 -7.97
CA SER A 23 6.89 16.97 -6.97
C SER A 23 6.12 16.94 -5.66
N ASP A 24 4.86 16.50 -5.68
CA ASP A 24 4.04 16.35 -4.49
C ASP A 24 4.28 14.98 -3.82
N ARG A 25 4.95 15.02 -2.68
CA ARG A 25 5.30 13.83 -1.88
C ARG A 25 4.08 13.14 -1.26
N ALA A 26 3.03 13.89 -0.94
CA ALA A 26 1.81 13.34 -0.34
C ALA A 26 1.02 12.54 -1.39
N GLU A 27 0.88 13.10 -2.59
CA GLU A 27 0.25 12.41 -3.72
C GLU A 27 1.06 11.18 -4.16
N ALA A 28 2.39 11.27 -4.16
CA ALA A 28 3.25 10.13 -4.46
C ALA A 28 3.05 8.97 -3.46
N LEU A 29 2.95 9.27 -2.16
CA LEU A 29 2.74 8.26 -1.13
C LEU A 29 1.36 7.61 -1.22
N LEU A 30 0.30 8.40 -1.45
CA LEU A 30 -1.04 7.86 -1.66
C LEU A 30 -1.11 6.99 -2.91
N SER A 31 -0.54 7.47 -4.03
CA SER A 31 -0.49 6.73 -5.29
C SER A 31 0.24 5.39 -5.16
N LEU A 32 1.36 5.38 -4.43
CA LEU A 32 2.07 4.15 -4.09
C LEU A 32 1.19 3.18 -3.29
N SER A 33 0.50 3.69 -2.27
CA SER A 33 -0.35 2.88 -1.40
C SER A 33 -1.49 2.24 -2.18
N ILE A 34 -2.16 3.00 -3.05
CA ILE A 34 -3.21 2.50 -3.96
C ILE A 34 -2.62 1.42 -4.89
N SER A 35 -1.47 1.69 -5.52
CA SER A 35 -0.83 0.75 -6.45
C SER A 35 -0.43 -0.56 -5.79
N LEU A 36 -0.01 -0.55 -4.52
CA LEU A 36 0.27 -1.77 -3.76
C LEU A 36 -1.00 -2.59 -3.54
N VAL A 37 -2.12 -1.95 -3.22
CA VAL A 37 -3.41 -2.63 -3.02
C VAL A 37 -3.95 -3.17 -4.34
N ASP A 38 -3.88 -2.40 -5.44
CA ASP A 38 -4.25 -2.86 -6.78
C ASP A 38 -3.42 -4.07 -7.22
N SER A 39 -2.10 -4.05 -6.96
CA SER A 39 -1.23 -5.21 -7.22
C SER A 39 -1.77 -6.50 -6.59
N ALA A 40 -2.27 -6.40 -5.36
CA ALA A 40 -2.81 -7.54 -4.65
C ALA A 40 -4.18 -7.96 -5.17
N VAL A 41 -5.01 -7.02 -5.62
CA VAL A 41 -6.27 -7.30 -6.32
C VAL A 41 -6.00 -8.09 -7.61
N ASP A 42 -5.02 -7.67 -8.39
CA ASP A 42 -4.64 -8.35 -9.63
C ASP A 42 -4.09 -9.75 -9.36
N ILE A 43 -3.22 -9.93 -8.36
CA ILE A 43 -2.78 -11.27 -7.93
C ILE A 43 -3.96 -12.15 -7.53
N LEU A 44 -4.90 -11.63 -6.74
CA LEU A 44 -6.09 -12.37 -6.32
C LEU A 44 -7.00 -12.75 -7.49
N ARG A 45 -7.10 -11.88 -8.51
CA ARG A 45 -7.99 -12.07 -9.65
C ARG A 45 -7.41 -12.99 -10.71
N ASP A 46 -6.14 -12.80 -11.04
CA ASP A 46 -5.54 -13.39 -12.24
C ASP A 46 -4.71 -14.64 -11.93
N HIS A 47 -4.23 -14.78 -10.68
CA HIS A 47 -3.28 -15.85 -10.31
C HIS A 47 -3.81 -16.82 -9.24
N ILE A 48 -4.83 -16.43 -8.46
CA ILE A 48 -5.39 -17.28 -7.40
C ILE A 48 -6.78 -17.77 -7.83
N GLN A 49 -6.92 -19.09 -7.96
CA GLN A 49 -8.07 -19.73 -8.59
C GLN A 49 -8.99 -20.45 -7.59
N SER A 50 -8.50 -20.75 -6.38
CA SER A 50 -9.29 -21.49 -5.38
C SER A 50 -9.02 -21.05 -3.94
N ASP A 51 -10.02 -21.29 -3.09
CA ASP A 51 -9.93 -21.09 -1.63
C ASP A 51 -8.83 -21.96 -1.01
N ASP A 52 -8.55 -23.14 -1.58
CA ASP A 52 -7.49 -24.05 -1.13
C ASP A 52 -6.11 -23.39 -1.19
N GLN A 53 -5.82 -22.63 -2.25
CA GLN A 53 -4.56 -21.88 -2.39
C GLN A 53 -4.40 -20.81 -1.30
N LEU A 54 -5.49 -20.22 -0.80
CA LEU A 54 -5.43 -19.23 0.29
C LEU A 54 -5.14 -19.85 1.65
N ILE A 55 -5.61 -21.08 1.88
CA ILE A 55 -5.56 -21.74 3.18
C ILE A 55 -4.43 -22.76 3.32
N GLN A 56 -3.77 -23.12 2.22
CA GLN A 56 -2.65 -24.05 2.25
C GLN A 56 -1.56 -23.53 3.20
N ALA A 57 -1.19 -24.37 4.17
CA ALA A 57 -0.16 -24.06 5.13
C ALA A 57 1.20 -24.10 4.44
N SER A 58 2.00 -23.05 4.67
CA SER A 58 3.35 -22.98 4.13
C SER A 58 4.32 -23.87 4.90
N LEU A 59 5.22 -24.53 4.17
CA LEU A 59 6.33 -25.32 4.73
C LEU A 59 7.55 -24.43 5.01
N LEU A 60 7.83 -23.47 4.12
CA LEU A 60 8.86 -22.46 4.26
C LEU A 60 8.55 -21.44 5.37
N MET A 61 7.26 -21.24 5.65
CA MET A 61 6.78 -20.32 6.69
C MET A 61 5.71 -20.97 7.59
N PRO A 62 6.12 -21.80 8.56
CA PRO A 62 5.18 -22.47 9.46
C PRO A 62 4.18 -21.50 10.12
N GLY A 63 2.89 -21.82 9.99
CA GLY A 63 1.79 -20.98 10.48
C GLY A 63 1.32 -19.90 9.51
N GLY A 64 2.04 -19.64 8.42
CA GLY A 64 1.65 -18.73 7.33
C GLY A 64 0.78 -19.40 6.26
N THR A 65 -0.06 -18.60 5.62
CA THR A 65 -0.81 -18.94 4.38
C THR A 65 -0.97 -17.67 3.54
N LEU A 66 -1.24 -17.78 2.24
CA LEU A 66 -1.50 -16.60 1.40
C LEU A 66 -2.63 -15.74 1.98
N GLY A 67 -3.75 -16.36 2.35
CA GLY A 67 -4.92 -15.66 2.90
C GLY A 67 -4.65 -14.97 4.23
N LYS A 68 -3.77 -15.52 5.08
CA LYS A 68 -3.37 -14.84 6.32
C LYS A 68 -2.58 -13.56 6.03
N HIS A 69 -1.69 -13.59 5.03
CA HIS A 69 -0.92 -12.41 4.62
C HIS A 69 -1.80 -11.34 4.00
N PHE A 70 -2.67 -11.68 3.03
CA PHE A 70 -3.62 -10.71 2.48
C PHE A 70 -4.52 -10.09 3.54
N ARG A 71 -5.13 -10.92 4.40
CA ARG A 71 -5.96 -10.46 5.52
C ARG A 71 -5.21 -9.45 6.39
N HIS A 72 -3.94 -9.73 6.71
CA HIS A 72 -3.20 -8.86 7.61
C HIS A 72 -2.92 -7.49 7.00
N VAL A 73 -2.61 -7.42 5.69
CA VAL A 73 -2.49 -6.16 4.96
C VAL A 73 -3.83 -5.40 4.93
N ILE A 74 -4.94 -6.09 4.64
CA ILE A 74 -6.29 -5.51 4.66
C ILE A 74 -6.62 -4.91 6.04
N GLU A 75 -6.35 -5.66 7.12
CA GLU A 75 -6.58 -5.21 8.50
C GLU A 75 -5.78 -3.94 8.83
N SER A 76 -4.51 -3.87 8.40
CA SER A 76 -3.67 -2.68 8.62
C SER A 76 -4.22 -1.43 7.94
N PHE A 77 -4.56 -1.51 6.66
CA PHE A 77 -5.14 -0.35 5.95
C PHE A 77 -6.51 0.05 6.50
N ARG A 78 -7.36 -0.90 6.87
CA ARG A 78 -8.65 -0.60 7.50
C ARG A 78 -8.49 0.10 8.84
N ALA A 79 -7.56 -0.36 9.69
CA ALA A 79 -7.27 0.29 10.95
C ALA A 79 -6.75 1.72 10.75
N PHE A 80 -5.91 1.93 9.72
CA PHE A 80 -5.42 3.26 9.34
C PHE A 80 -6.53 4.20 8.85
N LEU A 81 -7.43 3.73 7.98
CA LEU A 81 -8.50 4.53 7.38
C LEU A 81 -9.65 4.84 8.34
N LEU A 82 -9.96 3.92 9.25
CA LEU A 82 -11.12 3.99 10.15
C LEU A 82 -11.25 5.35 10.88
N PRO A 83 -10.21 5.89 11.54
CA PRO A 83 -10.32 7.15 12.28
C PRO A 83 -10.18 8.41 11.39
N LEU A 84 -9.96 8.27 10.07
CA LEU A 84 -9.78 9.39 9.14
C LEU A 84 -11.09 9.79 8.44
N TYR A 85 -12.10 8.92 8.47
CA TYR A 85 -13.45 9.27 8.06
C TYR A 85 -14.10 10.19 9.11
N PRO A 86 -14.92 11.18 8.69
CA PRO A 86 -15.52 12.16 9.59
C PRO A 86 -16.55 11.50 10.52
N SER A 87 -16.07 10.98 11.65
CA SER A 87 -16.87 10.65 12.82
C SER A 87 -16.44 11.62 13.91
N SER A 88 -17.41 12.33 14.47
CA SER A 88 -17.22 13.48 15.33
C SER A 88 -16.26 13.26 16.52
N SER A 89 -15.16 14.03 16.51
CA SER A 89 -14.36 14.51 17.66
C SER A 89 -13.23 13.65 18.25
N SER A 90 -12.18 14.40 18.66
CA SER A 90 -10.92 14.02 19.31
C SER A 90 -9.92 13.28 18.43
N THR A 91 -8.62 13.56 18.66
CA THR A 91 -7.45 13.00 17.96
C THR A 91 -7.68 11.61 17.39
N SER A 92 -7.51 11.45 16.07
CA SER A 92 -7.63 10.17 15.37
C SER A 92 -6.67 9.15 15.99
N GLU A 93 -7.24 8.13 16.63
CA GLU A 93 -6.53 7.00 17.21
C GLU A 93 -6.53 5.84 16.21
N ILE A 94 -5.34 5.36 15.84
CA ILE A 94 -5.15 4.20 14.97
C ILE A 94 -4.79 3.01 15.86
N ASN A 95 -5.65 2.00 15.86
CA ASN A 95 -5.44 0.77 16.62
C ASN A 95 -5.28 -0.42 15.67
N TYR A 96 -4.04 -0.81 15.37
CA TYR A 96 -3.76 -1.95 14.47
C TYR A 96 -4.10 -3.31 15.08
N ASP A 97 -4.32 -3.36 16.40
CA ASP A 97 -4.76 -4.57 17.11
C ASP A 97 -6.29 -4.64 17.28
N ALA A 98 -7.03 -3.69 16.68
CA ALA A 98 -8.49 -3.75 16.65
C ALA A 98 -8.94 -4.95 15.80
N ILE A 99 -9.26 -6.05 16.49
CA ILE A 99 -9.75 -7.26 15.84
C ILE A 99 -11.23 -7.08 15.49
N LEU A 100 -11.59 -7.37 14.22
CA LEU A 100 -12.98 -7.57 13.77
C LEU A 100 -13.24 -9.06 13.51
N PRO A 101 -13.63 -9.85 14.54
CA PRO A 101 -13.59 -11.32 14.47
C PRO A 101 -14.45 -11.92 13.37
N SER A 102 -15.62 -11.32 13.09
CA SER A 102 -16.59 -11.80 12.11
C SER A 102 -16.06 -11.81 10.68
N ALA A 103 -15.19 -10.86 10.33
CA ALA A 103 -14.65 -10.71 8.98
C ALA A 103 -13.32 -11.45 8.75
N ARG A 104 -12.56 -11.78 9.82
CA ARG A 104 -11.21 -12.38 9.69
C ARG A 104 -11.21 -13.69 8.93
N LYS A 105 -12.12 -14.60 9.34
CA LYS A 105 -12.15 -15.97 8.82
C LYS A 105 -12.55 -16.01 7.34
N PRO A 106 -13.60 -15.29 6.88
CA PRO A 106 -13.88 -15.17 5.46
C PRO A 106 -12.73 -14.59 4.65
N ILE A 107 -12.13 -13.47 5.07
CA ILE A 107 -11.07 -12.78 4.31
C ILE A 107 -9.83 -13.66 4.11
N ALA A 108 -9.46 -14.46 5.12
CA ALA A 108 -8.28 -15.32 5.02
C ALA A 108 -8.53 -16.67 4.32
N ARG A 109 -9.79 -17.00 3.97
CA ARG A 109 -10.13 -18.36 3.51
C ARG A 109 -10.98 -18.40 2.25
N SER A 110 -11.56 -17.29 1.83
CA SER A 110 -12.35 -17.22 0.60
C SER A 110 -11.73 -16.20 -0.35
N VAL A 111 -11.40 -16.62 -1.57
CA VAL A 111 -10.86 -15.76 -2.62
C VAL A 111 -11.80 -14.60 -2.86
N LYS A 112 -13.11 -14.88 -2.96
CA LYS A 112 -14.10 -13.82 -3.20
C LYS A 112 -14.16 -12.82 -2.05
N ALA A 113 -14.18 -13.28 -0.80
CA ALA A 113 -14.21 -12.39 0.35
C ALA A 113 -12.90 -11.57 0.48
N CYS A 114 -11.76 -12.19 0.17
CA CYS A 114 -10.46 -11.53 0.17
C CYS A 114 -10.38 -10.43 -0.89
N GLN A 115 -10.78 -10.74 -2.12
CA GLN A 115 -10.83 -9.80 -3.24
C GLN A 115 -11.73 -8.61 -2.92
N VAL A 116 -12.98 -8.85 -2.48
CA VAL A 116 -13.92 -7.77 -2.14
C VAL A 116 -13.36 -6.88 -1.02
N ALA A 117 -12.70 -7.48 -0.02
CA ALA A 117 -12.10 -6.73 1.07
C ALA A 117 -10.89 -5.90 0.63
N MET A 118 -10.07 -6.39 -0.30
CA MET A 118 -8.93 -5.67 -0.87
C MET A 118 -9.39 -4.53 -1.80
N GLU A 119 -10.39 -4.78 -2.65
CA GLU A 119 -11.02 -3.76 -3.51
C GLU A 119 -11.64 -2.64 -2.67
N SER A 120 -12.32 -2.98 -1.57
CA SER A 120 -12.83 -1.99 -0.60
C SER A 120 -11.72 -1.11 -0.02
N VAL A 121 -10.57 -1.68 0.34
CA VAL A 121 -9.43 -0.88 0.84
C VAL A 121 -8.93 0.10 -0.21
N ARG A 122 -8.81 -0.33 -1.48
CA ARG A 122 -8.42 0.55 -2.58
C ARG A 122 -9.41 1.69 -2.74
N ASP A 123 -10.70 1.37 -2.80
CA ASP A 123 -11.76 2.35 -3.03
C ASP A 123 -11.80 3.36 -1.86
N ASP A 124 -11.58 2.91 -0.62
CA ASP A 124 -11.47 3.78 0.56
C ASP A 124 -10.26 4.72 0.49
N LEU A 125 -9.08 4.24 0.04
CA LEU A 125 -7.90 5.09 -0.15
C LEU A 125 -8.13 6.19 -1.20
N ILE A 126 -8.77 5.83 -2.32
CA ILE A 126 -9.13 6.79 -3.38
C ILE A 126 -10.11 7.83 -2.83
N ALA A 127 -11.20 7.37 -2.20
CA ALA A 127 -12.22 8.25 -1.63
C ALA A 127 -11.64 9.18 -0.55
N TRP A 128 -10.75 8.68 0.31
CA TRP A 128 -10.06 9.48 1.31
C TRP A 128 -9.19 10.57 0.66
N GLY A 129 -8.42 10.23 -0.38
CA GLY A 129 -7.63 11.20 -1.14
C GLY A 129 -8.47 12.31 -1.77
N ASP A 130 -9.58 11.95 -2.39
CA ASP A 130 -10.52 12.91 -3.00
C ASP A 130 -11.18 13.81 -1.96
N LEU A 131 -11.50 13.27 -0.78
CA LEU A 131 -12.01 14.04 0.35
C LEU A 131 -10.98 15.08 0.83
N CYS A 132 -9.70 14.69 0.94
CA CYS A 132 -8.65 15.63 1.32
C CYS A 132 -8.49 16.76 0.29
N ARG A 133 -8.50 16.44 -1.01
CA ARG A 133 -8.41 17.43 -2.10
C ARG A 133 -9.61 18.38 -2.13
N SER A 134 -10.82 17.87 -1.97
CA SER A 134 -12.05 18.69 -1.97
C SER A 134 -12.12 19.66 -0.78
N ARG A 135 -11.62 19.27 0.40
CA ARG A 135 -11.49 20.17 1.56
C ARG A 135 -10.61 21.37 1.26
N SER A 136 -9.54 21.19 0.48
CA SER A 136 -8.65 22.28 0.03
C SER A 136 -9.37 23.31 -0.84
N LEU A 137 -10.25 22.84 -1.74
CA LEU A 137 -11.03 23.71 -2.62
C LEU A 137 -12.08 24.52 -1.85
N SER A 138 -12.64 23.93 -0.79
CA SER A 138 -13.65 24.60 0.06
C SER A 138 -13.05 25.67 0.99
N SER A 139 -11.80 25.53 1.44
CA SER A 139 -11.12 26.54 2.26
C SER A 139 -10.55 27.71 1.45
N GLY A 140 -10.36 27.54 0.13
CA GLY A 140 -9.82 28.56 -0.78
C GLY A 140 -10.74 29.76 -1.08
N SER A 141 -11.96 29.83 -0.53
CA SER A 141 -12.87 30.98 -0.72
C SER A 141 -12.70 32.09 0.33
N ALA A 142 -11.87 31.90 1.36
CA ALA A 142 -11.58 32.94 2.35
C ALA A 142 -10.14 33.43 2.17
N SER A 143 -9.93 34.35 1.23
CA SER A 143 -8.69 35.10 1.10
C SER A 143 -8.57 36.08 2.29
N GLU A 144 -7.95 35.66 3.39
CA GLU A 144 -7.44 36.61 4.37
C GLU A 144 -6.25 37.36 3.78
N VAL A 145 -6.45 38.65 3.50
CA VAL A 145 -5.39 39.58 3.09
C VAL A 145 -4.47 39.81 4.29
N ALA A 146 -3.43 38.98 4.42
CA ALA A 146 -2.37 39.23 5.37
C ALA A 146 -1.47 40.37 4.87
N SER A 147 -1.48 41.49 5.58
CA SER A 147 -0.57 42.62 5.38
C SER A 147 0.86 42.18 5.73
N GLY A 148 1.64 41.82 4.70
CA GLY A 148 3.04 41.42 4.82
C GLY A 148 4.00 42.52 4.31
N VAL A 149 5.03 42.80 5.09
CA VAL A 149 6.11 43.76 4.79
C VAL A 149 6.85 43.35 3.52
N ALA A 150 7.11 44.34 2.65
CA ALA A 150 7.78 44.17 1.36
C ALA A 150 9.18 43.52 1.51
N GLY A 151 9.40 42.37 0.86
CA GLY A 151 10.75 41.82 0.65
C GLY A 151 10.92 40.31 0.76
N GLN A 152 9.94 39.55 1.22
CA GLN A 152 9.98 38.08 1.16
C GLN A 152 9.03 37.59 0.07
N VAL A 153 9.56 36.86 -0.92
CA VAL A 153 8.75 36.04 -1.83
C VAL A 153 8.14 34.94 -0.96
N GLY A 154 6.99 35.24 -0.37
CA GLY A 154 6.19 34.28 0.36
C GLY A 154 5.71 33.24 -0.64
N VAL A 155 6.30 32.05 -0.61
CA VAL A 155 5.65 30.88 -1.17
C VAL A 155 4.38 30.71 -0.34
N SER A 156 3.24 31.11 -0.89
CA SER A 156 1.93 30.85 -0.31
C SER A 156 1.83 29.35 -0.07
N ARG A 157 2.05 28.90 1.16
CA ARG A 157 1.77 27.51 1.53
C ARG A 157 0.27 27.37 1.42
N GLU A 158 -0.19 26.66 0.40
CA GLU A 158 -1.60 26.30 0.27
C GLU A 158 -2.01 25.60 1.57
N GLN A 159 -2.76 26.30 2.42
CA GLN A 159 -3.27 25.78 3.68
C GLN A 159 -4.50 24.93 3.37
N GLY A 160 -4.27 23.65 3.04
CA GLY A 160 -5.32 22.70 2.71
C GLY A 160 -4.78 21.44 2.03
N GLY A 161 -5.66 20.48 1.76
CA GLY A 161 -5.34 19.34 0.89
C GLY A 161 -4.67 18.15 1.55
N LEU A 162 -4.28 17.20 0.71
CA LEU A 162 -3.68 15.93 1.12
C LEU A 162 -2.37 16.15 1.90
N ALA A 163 -1.52 17.07 1.47
CA ALA A 163 -0.27 17.39 2.17
C ALA A 163 -0.51 17.85 3.61
N SER A 164 -1.50 18.73 3.84
CA SER A 164 -1.87 19.15 5.19
C SER A 164 -2.49 18.01 6.01
N GLU A 165 -3.21 17.08 5.37
CA GLU A 165 -3.75 15.90 6.05
C GLU A 165 -2.62 14.98 6.53
N MET A 166 -1.59 14.77 5.72
CA MET A 166 -0.43 13.93 6.06
C MET A 166 0.31 14.41 7.31
N ASP A 167 0.32 15.72 7.58
CA ASP A 167 0.98 16.33 8.74
C ASP A 167 0.16 16.26 10.04
N LYS A 168 -1.12 15.86 9.97
CA LYS A 168 -1.97 15.76 11.17
C LYS A 168 -1.44 14.72 12.14
N GLN A 169 -1.41 15.09 13.41
CA GLN A 169 -0.99 14.22 14.50
C GLN A 169 -2.06 13.17 14.79
N VAL A 170 -1.61 11.94 14.98
CA VAL A 170 -2.44 10.78 15.35
C VAL A 170 -1.79 10.05 16.52
N LYS A 171 -2.59 9.28 17.24
CA LYS A 171 -2.10 8.35 18.27
C LYS A 171 -2.18 6.94 17.74
N VAL A 172 -1.13 6.15 17.91
CA VAL A 172 -1.11 4.73 17.56
C VAL A 172 -1.19 3.91 18.82
N LEU A 173 -2.10 2.95 18.84
CA LEU A 173 -2.21 1.95 19.89
C LEU A 173 -1.69 0.61 19.42
N ALA A 174 -0.94 -0.04 20.31
CA ALA A 174 -0.59 -1.44 20.19
C ALA A 174 -0.76 -2.15 21.53
N ILE A 175 -1.16 -3.42 21.50
CA ILE A 175 -1.27 -4.31 22.65
C ILE A 175 -0.09 -5.28 22.59
N THR A 176 0.93 -5.02 23.40
CA THR A 176 2.13 -5.86 23.52
C THR A 176 2.34 -6.23 24.99
N PRO A 177 1.82 -7.38 25.44
CA PRO A 177 1.19 -7.66 26.77
C PRO A 177 0.55 -6.52 27.59
N THR A 178 0.99 -5.29 27.42
CA THR A 178 0.49 -4.05 27.98
C THR A 178 0.11 -3.10 26.83
N ARG A 179 -0.81 -2.17 27.09
CA ARG A 179 -1.21 -1.14 26.12
C ARG A 179 -0.06 -0.14 25.95
N GLN A 180 0.40 0.01 24.71
CA GLN A 180 1.35 1.03 24.29
C GLN A 180 0.60 2.13 23.54
N GLU A 181 0.99 3.38 23.77
CA GLU A 181 0.44 4.56 23.11
C GLU A 181 1.60 5.43 22.62
N MET A 182 1.64 5.72 21.32
CA MET A 182 2.71 6.48 20.69
C MET A 182 2.14 7.57 19.77
N GLY A 183 2.79 8.72 19.72
CA GLY A 183 2.46 9.78 18.76
C GLY A 183 3.01 9.48 17.36
N SER A 184 2.27 9.84 16.32
CA SER A 184 2.66 9.71 14.92
C SER A 184 1.97 10.77 14.05
N THR A 185 2.15 10.70 12.74
CA THR A 185 1.39 11.50 11.76
C THR A 185 0.64 10.61 10.77
N VAL A 186 -0.43 11.12 10.16
CA VAL A 186 -1.17 10.40 9.11
C VAL A 186 -0.24 9.90 8.01
N GLY A 187 0.68 10.76 7.53
CA GLY A 187 1.63 10.38 6.48
C GLY A 187 2.62 9.30 6.93
N ARG A 188 3.06 9.31 8.20
CA ARG A 188 3.93 8.27 8.73
C ARG A 188 3.21 6.93 8.84
N GLU A 189 1.93 6.94 9.22
CA GLU A 189 1.12 5.72 9.34
C GLU A 189 0.68 5.15 7.98
N LEU A 190 0.40 6.00 6.99
CA LEU A 190 0.19 5.55 5.61
C LEU A 190 1.45 4.88 5.07
N TRP A 191 2.62 5.48 5.30
CA TRP A 191 3.91 4.90 4.92
C TRP A 191 4.19 3.57 5.62
N TYR A 192 3.86 3.46 6.91
CA TYR A 192 3.90 2.18 7.63
C TYR A 192 3.02 1.13 6.93
N CYS A 193 1.78 1.46 6.59
CA CYS A 193 0.89 0.53 5.87
C CYS A 193 1.48 0.11 4.52
N SER A 194 2.08 1.03 3.75
CA SER A 194 2.76 0.69 2.48
C SER A 194 3.93 -0.27 2.69
N LEU A 195 4.80 0.00 3.67
CA LEU A 195 5.95 -0.85 3.99
C LEU A 195 5.52 -2.23 4.50
N HIS A 196 4.49 -2.27 5.34
CA HIS A 196 3.91 -3.49 5.88
C HIS A 196 3.30 -4.35 4.77
N ALA A 197 2.61 -3.72 3.81
CA ALA A 197 2.10 -4.39 2.62
C ALA A 197 3.24 -4.99 1.78
N ILE A 198 4.29 -4.22 1.48
CA ILE A 198 5.48 -4.70 0.75
C ILE A 198 6.10 -5.90 1.48
N HIS A 199 6.26 -5.80 2.80
CA HIS A 199 6.79 -6.88 3.62
C HIS A 199 5.96 -8.16 3.47
N HIS A 200 4.63 -8.08 3.63
CA HIS A 200 3.77 -9.24 3.48
C HIS A 200 3.68 -9.76 2.05
N PHE A 201 3.69 -8.91 1.03
CA PHE A 201 3.70 -9.35 -0.37
C PHE A 201 5.01 -10.06 -0.72
N SER A 202 6.14 -9.66 -0.14
CA SER A 202 7.41 -10.39 -0.31
C SER A 202 7.34 -11.82 0.27
N MET A 203 6.72 -11.98 1.45
CA MET A 203 6.51 -13.29 2.08
C MET A 203 5.50 -14.13 1.29
N LEU A 204 4.41 -13.49 0.86
CA LEU A 204 3.35 -14.09 0.06
C LEU A 204 3.91 -14.63 -1.25
N ARG A 205 4.77 -13.86 -1.94
CA ARG A 205 5.46 -14.28 -3.15
C ARG A 205 6.24 -15.57 -2.93
N THR A 206 6.97 -15.69 -1.82
CA THR A 206 7.73 -16.90 -1.49
C THR A 206 6.83 -18.13 -1.45
N ILE A 207 5.67 -18.04 -0.80
CA ILE A 207 4.69 -19.13 -0.73
C ILE A 207 4.11 -19.41 -2.12
N ALA A 208 3.62 -18.37 -2.79
CA ALA A 208 2.92 -18.48 -4.07
C ALA A 208 3.80 -19.10 -5.16
N VAL A 209 5.04 -18.61 -5.32
CA VAL A 209 5.95 -19.06 -6.38
C VAL A 209 6.59 -20.39 -6.02
N HIS A 210 7.16 -20.53 -4.81
CA HIS A 210 8.00 -21.68 -4.50
C HIS A 210 7.25 -22.89 -3.93
N GLU A 211 6.02 -22.72 -3.44
CA GLU A 211 5.23 -23.84 -2.89
C GLU A 211 3.98 -24.14 -3.71
N LEU A 212 3.35 -23.12 -4.31
CA LEU A 212 2.14 -23.29 -5.10
C LEU A 212 2.38 -23.27 -6.61
N GLY A 213 3.61 -23.01 -7.05
CA GLY A 213 3.98 -22.97 -8.48
C GLY A 213 3.27 -21.86 -9.26
N LEU A 214 2.85 -20.78 -8.60
CA LEU A 214 2.20 -19.64 -9.25
C LEU A 214 3.24 -18.75 -9.93
N GLU A 215 2.99 -18.40 -11.18
CA GLU A 215 3.79 -17.41 -11.89
C GLU A 215 3.33 -16.00 -11.51
N LEU A 216 4.13 -15.29 -10.70
CA LEU A 216 3.83 -13.90 -10.31
C LEU A 216 4.84 -12.92 -10.91
N PRO A 217 4.42 -11.73 -11.37
CA PRO A 217 5.33 -10.70 -11.89
C PRO A 217 6.40 -10.32 -10.87
N VAL A 218 7.64 -10.13 -11.32
CA VAL A 218 8.83 -10.01 -10.45
C VAL A 218 8.79 -8.77 -9.55
N GLU A 219 8.00 -7.77 -9.93
CA GLU A 219 7.78 -6.53 -9.21
C GLU A 219 6.90 -6.72 -7.96
N PHE A 220 6.00 -7.71 -7.96
CA PHE A 220 5.11 -7.96 -6.82
C PHE A 220 5.90 -8.36 -5.57
N GLY A 221 5.72 -7.60 -4.49
CA GLY A 221 6.47 -7.76 -3.24
C GLY A 221 7.91 -7.20 -3.28
N THR A 222 8.32 -6.53 -4.35
CA THR A 222 9.60 -5.81 -4.41
C THR A 222 9.42 -4.37 -3.96
N ALA A 223 10.31 -3.89 -3.09
CA ALA A 223 10.26 -2.51 -2.63
C ALA A 223 10.45 -1.48 -3.78
N PRO A 224 9.69 -0.37 -3.77
CA PRO A 224 9.87 0.80 -4.63
C PRO A 224 11.31 1.22 -4.90
N SER A 225 12.10 1.38 -3.84
CA SER A 225 13.50 1.81 -3.93
C SER A 225 14.35 0.82 -4.70
N THR A 226 14.09 -0.48 -4.56
CA THR A 226 14.76 -1.54 -5.31
C THR A 226 14.40 -1.48 -6.79
N LEU A 227 13.13 -1.24 -7.13
CA LEU A 227 12.70 -1.06 -8.53
C LEU A 227 13.36 0.18 -9.16
N LEU A 228 13.40 1.29 -8.43
CA LEU A 228 14.06 2.53 -8.87
C LEU A 228 15.57 2.36 -9.03
N TYR A 229 16.22 1.57 -8.17
CA TYR A 229 17.65 1.27 -8.26
C TYR A 229 17.97 0.38 -9.47
N ARG A 230 17.15 -0.65 -9.71
CA ARG A 230 17.27 -1.54 -10.88
C ARG A 230 17.19 -0.76 -12.20
N GLY A 231 16.29 0.23 -12.28
CA GLY A 231 16.11 1.06 -13.47
C GLY A 231 15.47 0.30 -14.64
N LEU A 232 15.12 1.02 -15.70
CA LEU A 232 14.35 0.49 -16.85
C LEU A 232 15.08 -0.58 -17.67
N SER A 233 16.41 -0.65 -17.56
CA SER A 233 17.24 -1.61 -18.29
C SER A 233 17.43 -2.95 -17.56
N TRP A 234 16.97 -3.04 -16.30
CA TRP A 234 17.12 -4.27 -15.53
C TRP A 234 16.19 -5.36 -16.07
N LYS A 235 16.73 -6.57 -16.18
CA LYS A 235 15.98 -7.76 -16.55
C LYS A 235 15.98 -8.73 -15.37
N PRO A 236 14.84 -9.38 -15.07
CA PRO A 236 14.82 -10.41 -14.06
C PRO A 236 15.77 -11.55 -14.46
N PRO A 237 16.43 -12.20 -13.49
CA PRO A 237 17.16 -13.44 -13.75
C PRO A 237 16.19 -14.44 -14.39
N THR A 238 16.50 -14.92 -15.60
CA THR A 238 15.76 -16.02 -16.20
C THR A 238 16.12 -17.29 -15.44
N GLU A 239 15.13 -17.94 -14.82
CA GLU A 239 15.30 -19.29 -14.27
C GLU A 239 15.50 -20.30 -15.40
N LYS A 240 16.72 -20.43 -15.94
CA LYS A 240 17.14 -21.62 -16.69
C LYS A 240 18.59 -22.01 -16.35
N GLU A 241 18.72 -23.28 -15.96
CA GLU A 241 19.91 -24.12 -15.79
C GLU A 241 20.71 -24.04 -14.47
N THR A 242 20.07 -24.35 -13.34
CA THR A 242 20.75 -25.12 -12.29
C THR A 242 20.73 -26.61 -12.66
N GLY A 243 21.46 -26.94 -13.73
CA GLY A 243 21.89 -28.32 -13.96
C GLY A 243 22.86 -28.71 -12.85
N VAL A 244 22.35 -29.31 -11.77
CA VAL A 244 23.18 -30.03 -10.81
C VAL A 244 23.87 -31.14 -11.58
N LYS A 245 25.12 -30.90 -11.98
CA LYS A 245 26.01 -31.98 -12.41
C LYS A 245 26.31 -32.81 -11.16
N SER A 246 25.48 -33.81 -10.90
CA SER A 246 25.87 -34.94 -10.08
C SER A 246 27.09 -35.58 -10.74
N LYS A 247 28.28 -35.27 -10.23
CA LYS A 247 29.44 -36.12 -10.44
C LYS A 247 29.28 -37.32 -9.50
N LEU A 248 28.94 -38.47 -10.11
CA LEU A 248 29.34 -39.78 -9.61
C LEU A 248 30.88 -39.86 -9.54
#